data_AF-A0AAD8GMX3-F1
#
_entry.id   AF-A0AAD8GMX3-F1
#
_cell.length_a   1.000
_cell.length_b   1.000
_cell.length_c   1.000
_cell.angle_alpha   90.00
_cell.angle_beta   90.00
_cell.angle_gamma   90.00
#
_symmetry.space_group_name_H-M   'P 1'
#
loop_
_entity.id
_entity.type
_entity.pdbx_description
1 polymer ?
#
loop_
_entity_poly.entity_id
_entity_poly.type
_entity_poly.pdbx_seq_one_letter_code
_entity_poly.pdbx_strand_id
1 'polypeptide(L)'
;MEDTHHHNTQKMRLLGAMLNSSALLEANAADTMNTLNQLIAERTQILTRILAPRQELTIKQARNLDYDNTRFNHLDLEIEKLRKRRAGLLEQVTNIETTFRSNIVNAPFIEVDSVAGARHMTGLYDGLMWEGTLCINQNLDINLRDAILANSIGLPYRLFNWQNGVLVFLPPQQKQQQLQQ
;
A
#
# COMPACT_ATOMS: atom_id res chain seq x y z
N MET A 1 -95.58 -30.03 -55.54
CA MET A 1 -95.45 -28.77 -54.76
C MET A 1 -94.85 -28.99 -53.35
N GLU A 2 -94.76 -30.23 -52.84
CA GLU A 2 -94.17 -30.50 -51.51
C GLU A 2 -92.63 -30.47 -51.48
N ASP A 3 -91.94 -30.85 -52.57
CA ASP A 3 -90.46 -30.91 -52.60
C ASP A 3 -89.77 -29.54 -52.45
N THR A 4 -90.39 -28.48 -52.96
CA THR A 4 -89.83 -27.12 -52.91
C THR A 4 -89.90 -26.53 -51.50
N HIS A 5 -90.92 -26.89 -50.72
CA HIS A 5 -91.07 -26.44 -49.33
C HIS A 5 -90.13 -27.18 -48.38
N HIS A 6 -89.92 -28.48 -48.60
CA HIS A 6 -88.95 -29.25 -47.83
C HIS A 6 -87.52 -28.78 -48.10
N HIS A 7 -87.19 -28.50 -49.36
CA HIS A 7 -85.88 -27.97 -49.76
C HIS A 7 -85.58 -26.57 -49.18
N ASN A 8 -86.58 -25.67 -49.16
CA ASN A 8 -86.42 -24.35 -48.54
C ASN A 8 -86.28 -24.43 -47.01
N THR A 9 -86.98 -25.37 -46.36
CA THR A 9 -86.86 -25.59 -44.92
C THR A 9 -85.48 -26.13 -44.54
N GLN A 10 -84.91 -27.04 -45.35
CA GLN A 10 -83.55 -27.54 -45.15
C GLN A 10 -82.49 -26.45 -45.37
N LYS A 11 -82.65 -25.60 -46.40
CA LYS A 11 -81.75 -24.45 -46.63
C LYS A 11 -81.77 -23.44 -45.48
N MET A 12 -82.94 -23.11 -44.95
CA MET A 12 -83.06 -22.19 -43.80
C MET A 12 -82.44 -22.78 -42.52
N ARG A 13 -82.57 -24.09 -42.28
CA ARG A 13 -81.88 -24.76 -41.16
C ARG A 13 -80.36 -24.76 -41.33
N LEU A 14 -79.86 -24.99 -42.55
CA LEU A 14 -78.43 -24.93 -42.84
C LEU A 14 -77.89 -23.51 -42.64
N LEU A 15 -78.61 -22.49 -43.12
CA LEU A 15 -78.22 -21.10 -42.93
C LEU A 15 -78.19 -20.72 -41.44
N GLY A 16 -79.19 -21.14 -40.66
CA GLY A 16 -79.21 -20.93 -39.21
C GLY A 16 -78.05 -21.64 -38.49
N ALA A 17 -77.69 -22.86 -38.91
CA ALA A 17 -76.54 -23.58 -38.37
C ALA A 17 -75.21 -22.90 -38.72
N MET A 18 -75.06 -22.39 -39.95
CA MET A 18 -73.87 -21.66 -40.39
C MET A 18 -73.71 -20.33 -39.64
N LEU A 19 -74.80 -19.58 -39.43
CA LEU A 19 -74.77 -18.34 -38.66
C LEU A 19 -74.41 -18.57 -37.18
N ASN A 20 -74.99 -19.61 -36.56
CA ASN A 20 -74.62 -20.00 -35.20
C ASN A 20 -73.16 -20.44 -35.10
N SER A 21 -72.65 -21.19 -36.10
CA SER A 21 -71.25 -21.59 -36.16
C SER A 21 -70.31 -20.39 -36.32
N SER A 22 -70.69 -19.38 -37.10
CA SER A 22 -69.90 -18.15 -37.27
C SER A 22 -69.82 -17.36 -35.97
N ALA A 23 -70.95 -17.17 -35.28
CA ALA A 23 -70.99 -16.48 -33.99
C ALA A 23 -70.16 -17.19 -32.90
N LEU A 24 -70.17 -18.52 -32.89
CA LEU A 24 -69.33 -19.33 -32.00
C LEU A 24 -67.83 -19.18 -32.29
N LEU A 25 -67.44 -19.10 -33.57
CA LEU A 25 -66.06 -18.87 -33.96
C LEU A 25 -65.57 -17.47 -33.57
N GLU A 26 -66.40 -16.45 -33.75
CA GLU A 26 -66.10 -15.07 -33.34
C GLU A 26 -65.95 -14.94 -31.83
N ALA A 27 -66.85 -15.57 -31.05
CA ALA A 27 -66.77 -15.59 -29.59
C ALA A 27 -65.49 -16.29 -29.11
N ASN A 28 -65.17 -17.48 -29.66
CA ASN A 28 -63.96 -18.21 -29.29
C ASN A 28 -62.67 -17.45 -29.66
N ALA A 29 -62.66 -16.73 -30.80
CA ALA A 29 -61.53 -15.90 -31.19
C ALA A 29 -61.34 -14.71 -30.25
N ALA A 30 -62.43 -14.04 -29.85
CA ALA A 30 -62.40 -12.95 -28.89
C ALA A 30 -61.90 -13.41 -27.51
N ASP A 31 -62.37 -14.55 -27.02
CA ASP A 31 -61.93 -15.13 -25.75
C ASP A 31 -60.45 -15.50 -25.78
N THR A 32 -59.98 -16.13 -26.87
CA THR A 32 -58.56 -16.46 -27.06
C THR A 32 -57.69 -15.20 -27.07
N MET A 33 -58.15 -14.13 -27.73
CA MET A 33 -57.45 -12.86 -27.77
C MET A 33 -57.39 -12.18 -26.40
N ASN A 34 -58.48 -12.26 -25.63
CA ASN A 34 -58.52 -11.75 -24.26
C ASN A 34 -57.55 -12.51 -23.34
N THR A 35 -57.52 -13.84 -23.41
CA THR A 35 -56.56 -14.66 -22.66
C THR A 35 -55.12 -14.34 -23.06
N LEU A 36 -54.84 -14.19 -24.36
CA LEU A 36 -53.50 -13.83 -24.84
C LEU A 36 -53.06 -12.46 -24.31
N ASN A 37 -53.94 -11.46 -24.34
CA ASN A 37 -53.65 -10.13 -23.82
C ASN A 37 -53.38 -10.14 -22.30
N GLN A 38 -54.14 -10.94 -21.54
CA GLN A 38 -53.90 -11.14 -20.11
C GLN A 38 -52.53 -11.77 -19.86
N LEU A 39 -52.18 -12.84 -20.58
CA LEU A 39 -50.88 -13.50 -20.46
C LEU A 39 -49.70 -12.57 -20.84
N ILE A 40 -49.88 -11.73 -21.86
CA ILE A 40 -48.88 -10.71 -22.23
C ILE A 40 -48.72 -9.68 -21.12
N ALA A 41 -49.81 -9.20 -20.55
CA ALA A 41 -49.79 -8.23 -19.45
C ALA A 41 -49.10 -8.82 -18.21
N GLU A 42 -49.45 -10.04 -17.81
CA GLU A 42 -48.83 -10.74 -16.69
C GLU A 42 -47.33 -10.98 -16.91
N ARG A 43 -46.95 -11.45 -18.11
CA ARG A 43 -45.54 -11.65 -18.46
C ARG A 43 -44.76 -10.34 -18.44
N THR A 44 -45.35 -9.25 -18.92
CA THR A 44 -44.73 -7.92 -18.88
C THR A 44 -44.53 -7.43 -17.45
N GLN A 45 -45.50 -7.66 -16.57
CA GLN A 45 -45.38 -7.33 -15.14
C GLN A 45 -44.28 -8.15 -14.46
N ILE A 46 -44.22 -9.46 -14.71
CA ILE A 46 -43.18 -10.33 -14.16
C ILE A 46 -41.80 -9.88 -14.63
N LEU A 47 -41.63 -9.62 -15.93
CA LEU A 47 -40.36 -9.12 -16.49
C LEU A 47 -39.96 -7.79 -15.85
N THR A 48 -40.91 -6.87 -15.66
CA THR A 48 -40.64 -5.57 -15.02
C THR A 48 -40.19 -5.76 -13.56
N ARG A 49 -40.87 -6.64 -12.81
CA ARG A 49 -40.52 -6.96 -11.41
C ARG A 49 -39.13 -7.59 -11.27
N ILE A 50 -38.65 -8.30 -12.29
CA ILE A 50 -37.31 -8.91 -12.29
C ILE A 50 -36.25 -7.90 -12.76
N LEU A 51 -36.54 -7.13 -13.82
CA LEU A 51 -35.57 -6.26 -14.47
C LEU A 51 -35.27 -5.00 -13.65
N ALA A 52 -36.27 -4.39 -13.01
CA ALA A 52 -36.06 -3.15 -12.26
C ALA A 52 -35.09 -3.31 -11.07
N PRO A 53 -35.22 -4.32 -10.18
CA PRO A 53 -34.25 -4.53 -9.09
C PRO A 53 -32.84 -4.84 -9.60
N ARG A 54 -32.73 -5.56 -10.73
CA ARG A 54 -31.43 -5.89 -11.34
C ARG A 54 -30.74 -4.64 -11.87
N GLN A 55 -31.46 -3.75 -12.53
CA GLN A 55 -30.92 -2.47 -13.00
C GLN A 55 -30.47 -1.59 -11.82
N GLU A 56 -31.25 -1.51 -10.74
CA GLU A 56 -30.86 -0.78 -9.53
C GLU A 56 -29.58 -1.35 -8.90
N LEU A 57 -29.46 -2.68 -8.82
CA LEU A 57 -28.25 -3.33 -8.31
C LEU A 57 -27.03 -2.98 -9.16
N THR A 58 -27.15 -3.05 -10.49
CA THR A 58 -26.07 -2.68 -11.41
C THR A 58 -25.65 -1.23 -11.24
N ILE A 59 -26.60 -0.30 -11.09
CA ILE A 59 -26.31 1.12 -10.83
C ILE A 59 -25.58 1.29 -9.49
N LYS A 60 -26.04 0.62 -8.43
CA LYS A 60 -25.37 0.66 -7.12
C LYS A 60 -23.94 0.11 -7.18
N GLN A 61 -23.73 -1.02 -7.84
CA GLN A 61 -22.41 -1.61 -8.03
C GLN A 61 -21.48 -0.68 -8.82
N ALA A 62 -21.97 -0.06 -9.90
CA ALA A 62 -21.19 0.89 -10.68
C ALA A 62 -20.75 2.11 -9.85
N ARG A 63 -21.65 2.65 -9.01
CA ARG A 63 -21.32 3.76 -8.09
C ARG A 63 -20.30 3.36 -7.03
N ASN A 64 -20.41 2.15 -6.47
CA ASN A 64 -19.46 1.66 -5.47
C ASN A 64 -18.07 1.48 -6.07
N LEU A 65 -17.97 0.94 -7.29
CA LEU A 65 -16.70 0.82 -8.01
C LEU A 65 -16.04 2.19 -8.24
N ASP A 66 -16.82 3.20 -8.57
CA ASP A 66 -16.32 4.56 -8.78
C ASP A 66 -15.79 5.20 -7.47
N TYR A 67 -16.52 4.98 -6.36
CA TYR A 67 -16.09 5.39 -5.03
C TYR A 67 -14.78 4.69 -4.61
N ASP A 68 -14.70 3.38 -4.81
CA ASP A 68 -13.51 2.58 -4.49
C ASP A 68 -12.31 3.03 -5.35
N ASN A 69 -12.51 3.26 -6.65
CA ASN A 69 -11.47 3.81 -7.53
C ASN A 69 -10.94 5.16 -7.03
N THR A 70 -11.84 6.06 -6.62
CA THR A 70 -11.46 7.37 -6.07
C THR A 70 -10.64 7.20 -4.78
N ARG A 71 -11.03 6.27 -3.91
CA ARG A 71 -10.32 5.95 -2.68
C ARG A 71 -8.94 5.35 -2.95
N PHE A 72 -8.80 4.42 -3.90
CA PHE A 72 -7.52 3.85 -4.29
C PHE A 72 -6.59 4.89 -4.90
N ASN A 73 -7.09 5.75 -5.78
CA ASN A 73 -6.31 6.87 -6.34
C ASN A 73 -5.77 7.80 -5.25
N HIS A 74 -6.59 8.08 -4.21
CA HIS A 74 -6.14 8.90 -3.09
C HIS A 74 -5.05 8.19 -2.26
N LEU A 75 -5.20 6.89 -2.02
CA LEU A 75 -4.18 6.09 -1.33
C LEU A 75 -2.86 6.07 -2.13
N ASP A 76 -2.92 5.91 -3.45
CA ASP A 76 -1.73 5.94 -4.31
C ASP A 76 -1.02 7.29 -4.24
N LEU A 77 -1.76 8.40 -4.22
CA LEU A 77 -1.19 9.74 -4.05
C LEU A 77 -0.47 9.88 -2.70
N GLU A 78 -1.08 9.40 -1.61
CA GLU A 78 -0.48 9.46 -0.28
C GLU A 78 0.76 8.56 -0.16
N ILE A 79 0.73 7.36 -0.74
CA ILE A 79 1.89 6.46 -0.83
C ILE A 79 3.02 7.16 -1.59
N GLU A 80 2.73 7.83 -2.70
CA GLU A 80 3.73 8.53 -3.49
C GLU A 80 4.34 9.72 -2.75
N LYS A 81 3.54 10.49 -1.99
CA LYS A 81 4.05 11.52 -1.09
C LYS A 81 5.01 10.95 -0.04
N LEU A 82 4.65 9.82 0.57
CA LEU A 82 5.50 9.16 1.56
C LEU A 82 6.80 8.64 0.96
N ARG A 83 6.77 8.08 -0.25
CA ARG A 83 7.97 7.65 -0.99
C ARG A 83 8.92 8.83 -1.25
N LYS A 84 8.40 9.95 -1.75
CA LYS A 84 9.19 11.17 -1.97
C LYS A 84 9.78 11.72 -0.68
N ARG A 85 8.99 11.76 0.40
CA ARG A 85 9.48 12.18 1.72
C ARG A 85 10.60 11.27 2.24
N ARG A 86 10.44 9.95 2.10
CA ARG A 86 11.47 8.97 2.47
C ARG A 86 12.75 9.18 1.66
N ALA A 87 12.65 9.38 0.35
CA ALA A 87 13.80 9.64 -0.50
C ALA A 87 14.55 10.91 -0.05
N GLY A 88 13.84 12.01 0.21
CA GLY A 88 14.45 13.24 0.71
C GLY A 88 15.10 13.09 2.09
N LEU A 89 14.50 12.31 3.00
CA LEU A 89 15.12 12.01 4.31
C LEU A 89 16.38 11.16 4.16
N LEU A 90 16.38 10.17 3.27
CA LEU A 90 17.57 9.36 3.00
C LEU A 90 18.70 10.21 2.44
N GLU A 91 18.41 11.11 1.50
CA GLU A 91 19.40 12.05 0.96
C GLU A 91 19.99 12.95 2.05
N GLN A 92 19.16 13.49 2.94
CA GLN A 92 19.63 14.28 4.09
C GLN A 92 20.56 13.47 5.01
N VAL A 93 20.19 12.23 5.33
CA VAL A 93 21.02 11.34 6.15
C VAL A 93 22.36 11.07 5.46
N THR A 94 22.35 10.76 4.17
CA THR A 94 23.59 10.53 3.40
C THR A 94 24.48 11.77 3.37
N ASN A 95 23.92 12.97 3.27
CA ASN A 95 24.68 14.22 3.31
C ASN A 95 25.30 14.47 4.69
N ILE A 96 24.55 14.22 5.77
CA ILE A 96 25.04 14.32 7.14
C ILE A 96 26.16 13.30 7.37
N GLU A 97 25.97 12.04 6.98
CA GLU A 97 26.97 10.99 7.08
C GLU A 97 28.25 11.34 6.31
N THR A 98 28.11 11.86 5.09
CA THR A 98 29.25 12.26 4.25
C THR A 98 30.03 13.39 4.91
N THR A 99 29.32 14.40 5.42
CA THR A 99 29.93 15.54 6.13
C THR A 99 30.66 15.06 7.38
N PHE A 100 30.02 14.20 8.17
CA PHE A 100 30.61 13.66 9.40
C PHE A 100 31.83 12.80 9.12
N ARG A 101 31.77 11.91 8.12
CA ARG A 101 32.92 11.11 7.68
C ARG A 101 34.07 12.00 7.21
N SER A 102 33.79 13.04 6.41
CA SER A 102 34.80 13.98 5.97
C SER A 102 35.46 14.70 7.15
N ASN A 103 34.67 15.12 8.14
CA ASN A 103 35.20 15.72 9.36
C ASN A 103 36.09 14.75 10.15
N ILE A 104 35.68 13.48 10.29
CA ILE A 104 36.50 12.45 10.94
C ILE A 104 37.83 12.26 10.21
N VAL A 105 37.79 12.01 8.91
CA VAL A 105 38.99 11.74 8.07
C VAL A 105 40.00 12.89 8.16
N ASN A 106 39.50 14.13 8.21
CA ASN A 106 40.35 15.32 8.29
C ASN A 106 40.72 15.72 9.72
N ALA A 107 40.15 15.09 10.76
CA ALA A 107 40.41 15.46 12.14
C ALA A 107 41.76 14.89 12.60
N PRO A 108 42.74 15.73 12.99
CA PRO A 108 44.01 15.24 13.51
C PRO A 108 43.87 14.60 14.90
N PHE A 109 42.80 14.93 15.63
CA PHE A 109 42.52 14.47 16.98
C PHE A 109 41.05 14.10 17.11
N ILE A 110 40.75 12.89 17.61
CA ILE A 110 39.38 12.42 17.84
C ILE A 110 39.26 11.89 19.26
N GLU A 111 38.29 12.41 20.01
CA GLU A 111 37.94 11.88 21.32
C GLU A 111 37.25 10.52 21.19
N VAL A 112 37.71 9.54 21.96
CA VAL A 112 37.11 8.21 22.05
C VAL A 112 36.83 7.89 23.51
N ASP A 113 35.56 7.65 23.80
CA ASP A 113 35.02 7.36 25.13
C ASP A 113 34.38 5.98 25.23
N SER A 114 34.40 5.19 24.14
CA SER A 114 33.74 3.90 24.06
C SER A 114 34.53 2.87 23.25
N VAL A 115 34.33 1.59 23.57
CA VAL A 115 34.95 0.46 22.85
C VAL A 115 34.50 0.41 21.38
N ALA A 116 33.24 0.76 21.10
CA ALA A 116 32.73 0.82 19.74
C ALA A 116 33.41 1.94 18.93
N GLY A 117 33.60 3.11 19.53
CA GLY A 117 34.38 4.20 18.93
C GLY A 117 35.81 3.79 18.62
N ALA A 118 36.50 3.14 19.58
CA ALA A 118 37.85 2.62 19.37
C ALA A 118 37.93 1.66 18.18
N ARG A 119 37.05 0.65 18.12
CA ARG A 119 37.01 -0.30 17.00
C ARG A 119 36.74 0.37 15.66
N HIS A 120 35.83 1.36 15.66
CA HIS A 120 35.53 2.11 14.45
C HIS A 120 36.76 2.86 13.94
N MET A 121 37.46 3.57 14.83
CA MET A 121 38.68 4.29 14.48
C MET A 121 39.81 3.37 14.03
N THR A 122 39.99 2.23 14.69
CA THR A 122 40.94 1.19 14.25
C THR A 122 40.63 0.72 12.84
N GLY A 123 39.35 0.45 12.52
CA GLY A 123 38.95 0.08 11.16
C GLY A 123 39.22 1.18 10.12
N LEU A 124 39.05 2.46 10.48
CA LEU A 124 39.40 3.57 9.61
C LEU A 124 40.91 3.70 9.40
N TYR A 125 41.70 3.49 10.46
CA TYR A 125 43.17 3.54 10.40
C TYR A 125 43.73 2.38 9.57
N ASP A 126 43.29 1.15 9.84
CA ASP A 126 43.70 -0.04 9.09
C ASP A 126 43.28 0.04 7.61
N GLY A 127 42.15 0.70 7.33
CA GLY A 127 41.67 1.00 5.99
C GLY A 127 42.38 2.17 5.30
N LEU A 128 43.39 2.78 5.93
CA LEU A 128 44.12 3.97 5.45
C LEU A 128 43.21 5.17 5.15
N MET A 129 42.08 5.25 5.85
CA MET A 129 41.11 6.33 5.70
C MET A 129 41.37 7.47 6.69
N TRP A 130 42.18 7.26 7.73
CA TRP A 130 42.45 8.25 8.77
C TRP A 130 43.81 8.00 9.44
N GLU A 131 44.59 9.05 9.70
CA GLU A 131 45.96 8.96 10.25
C GLU A 131 46.17 9.88 11.49
N GLY A 132 45.09 10.22 12.19
CA GLY A 132 45.16 11.10 13.36
C GLY A 132 45.56 10.40 14.66
N THR A 133 45.30 11.08 15.78
CA THR A 133 45.57 10.60 17.13
C THR A 133 44.30 10.50 17.95
N LEU A 134 44.10 9.36 18.61
CA LEU A 134 42.99 9.17 19.54
C LEU A 134 43.22 9.98 20.81
N CYS A 135 42.20 10.66 21.30
CA CYS A 135 42.20 11.38 22.55
C CYS A 135 41.30 10.62 23.52
N ILE A 136 41.87 10.11 24.60
CA ILE A 136 41.13 9.30 25.57
C ILE A 136 41.12 10.03 26.89
N ASN A 137 39.93 10.26 27.45
CA ASN A 137 39.80 10.95 28.71
C ASN A 137 40.37 10.08 29.84
N GLN A 138 41.37 10.60 30.56
CA GLN A 138 42.05 9.90 31.64
C GLN A 138 41.10 9.57 32.80
N ASN A 139 40.04 10.35 32.98
CA ASN A 139 39.04 10.18 34.04
C ASN A 139 37.93 9.16 33.70
N LEU A 140 37.99 8.48 32.55
CA LEU A 140 37.10 7.35 32.26
C LEU A 140 37.29 6.24 33.30
N ASP A 141 36.25 5.42 33.50
CA ASP A 141 36.36 4.18 34.26
C ASP A 141 37.56 3.37 33.77
N ILE A 142 38.35 2.84 34.70
CA ILE A 142 39.61 2.19 34.39
C ILE A 142 39.41 0.98 33.46
N ASN A 143 38.36 0.19 33.69
CA ASN A 143 38.08 -0.99 32.87
C ASN A 143 37.65 -0.57 31.46
N LEU A 144 36.86 0.50 31.35
CA LEU A 144 36.46 1.05 30.06
C LEU A 144 37.66 1.60 29.29
N ARG A 145 38.52 2.38 29.95
CA ARG A 145 39.74 2.94 29.34
C ARG A 145 40.68 1.84 28.86
N ASP A 146 40.92 0.83 29.68
CA ASP A 146 41.78 -0.29 29.32
C ASP A 146 41.18 -1.10 28.15
N ALA A 147 39.85 -1.27 28.11
CA ALA A 147 39.17 -1.88 26.98
C ALA A 147 39.29 -1.04 25.69
N ILE A 148 39.18 0.29 25.77
CA ILE A 148 39.41 1.20 24.63
C ILE A 148 40.84 1.04 24.10
N LEU A 149 41.84 1.08 24.99
CA LEU A 149 43.25 0.94 24.64
C LEU A 149 43.54 -0.42 24.00
N ALA A 150 42.98 -1.50 24.53
CA ALA A 150 43.11 -2.84 23.97
C ALA A 150 42.49 -2.97 22.56
N ASN A 151 41.49 -2.17 22.22
CA ASN A 151 40.87 -2.13 20.88
C ASN A 151 41.50 -1.09 19.94
N SER A 152 42.51 -0.34 20.42
CA SER A 152 43.22 0.70 19.68
C SER A 152 44.71 0.39 19.51
N ILE A 153 45.08 -0.89 19.61
CA ILE A 153 46.48 -1.32 19.52
C ILE A 153 47.06 -0.90 18.17
N GLY A 154 48.19 -0.17 18.21
CA GLY A 154 48.87 0.32 17.01
C GLY A 154 48.47 1.73 16.59
N LEU A 155 47.36 2.26 17.12
CA LEU A 155 46.94 3.64 16.84
C LEU A 155 47.69 4.63 17.75
N PRO A 156 48.11 5.79 17.23
CA PRO A 156 48.58 6.88 18.07
C PRO A 156 47.46 7.33 19.02
N TYR A 157 47.76 7.46 20.31
CA TYR A 157 46.81 7.99 21.29
C TYR A 157 47.46 8.95 22.28
N ARG A 158 46.65 9.84 22.85
CA ARG A 158 46.98 10.76 23.94
C ARG A 158 45.90 10.70 25.00
N LEU A 159 46.33 10.76 26.25
CA LEU A 159 45.42 10.89 27.39
C LEU A 159 45.22 12.37 27.67
N PHE A 160 44.01 12.75 28.02
CA PHE A 160 43.70 14.13 28.38
C PHE A 160 42.78 14.20 29.59
N ASN A 161 42.73 15.38 30.20
CA ASN A 161 41.78 15.72 31.25
C ASN A 161 41.05 17.01 30.90
N TRP A 162 39.77 17.08 31.26
CA TRP A 162 39.05 18.35 31.30
C TRP A 162 39.43 19.10 32.58
N GLN A 163 39.98 20.29 32.44
CA GLN A 163 40.30 21.19 33.55
C GLN A 163 39.63 22.54 33.29
N ASN A 164 38.65 22.91 34.11
CA ASN A 164 37.91 24.18 33.99
C ASN A 164 37.33 24.45 32.58
N GLY A 165 36.83 23.42 31.91
CA GLY A 165 36.30 23.52 30.55
C GLY A 165 37.35 23.58 29.43
N VAL A 166 38.63 23.40 29.77
CA VAL A 166 39.75 23.32 28.81
C VAL A 166 40.25 21.89 28.73
N LEU A 167 40.55 21.43 27.51
CA LEU A 167 41.17 20.14 27.25
C LEU A 167 42.68 20.24 27.51
N VAL A 168 43.18 19.49 28.48
CA VAL A 168 44.59 19.45 28.85
C VAL A 168 45.16 18.07 28.53
N PHE A 169 46.03 18.01 27.53
CA PHE A 169 46.74 16.78 27.19
C PHE A 169 47.79 16.45 28.25
N LEU A 170 47.77 15.20 28.71
CA LEU A 170 48.80 14.68 29.59
C LEU A 170 50.08 14.42 28.76
N PRO A 171 51.26 14.53 29.38
CA PRO A 171 52.50 14.18 28.71
C PRO A 171 52.42 12.73 28.19
N PRO A 172 53.04 12.43 27.03
CA PRO A 172 53.04 11.09 26.48
C PRO A 172 53.57 10.14 27.55
N GLN A 173 52.76 9.14 27.92
CA GLN A 173 53.23 8.08 28.80
C GLN A 173 54.36 7.38 28.05
N GLN A 174 55.60 7.65 28.46
CA GLN A 174 56.74 6.86 28.00
C GLN A 174 56.37 5.41 28.30
N LYS A 175 56.24 4.57 27.26
CA LYS A 175 56.14 3.12 27.44
C LYS A 175 57.31 2.74 28.34
N GLN A 176 57.05 2.51 29.62
CA GLN A 176 57.98 1.73 30.43
C GLN A 176 58.00 0.37 29.75
N GLN A 177 59.07 0.14 28.99
CA GLN A 177 59.51 -1.21 28.68
C GLN A 177 59.67 -1.90 30.03
N GLN A 178 58.65 -2.63 30.48
CA GLN A 178 58.87 -3.80 31.32
C GLN A 178 59.48 -4.88 30.43
N LEU A 179 60.74 -4.65 30.05
CA LEU A 179 61.73 -5.70 29.93
C LEU A 179 62.26 -5.88 31.34
N GLN A 180 61.65 -6.78 32.10
CA GLN A 180 62.33 -7.44 33.22
C GLN A 180 61.57 -8.71 33.61
N GLN A 181 62.24 -9.82 33.26
CA GLN A 181 62.13 -11.21 33.76
C GLN A 181 61.19 -12.15 33.02
#